data_AF-A0AAJ5RMW1-F1
#
_entry.id   AF-A0AAJ5RMW1-F1
#
_cell.length_a   1.000
_cell.length_b   1.000
_cell.length_c   1.000
_cell.angle_alpha   90.00
_cell.angle_beta   90.00
_cell.angle_gamma   90.00
#
_symmetry.space_group_name_H-M   'P 1'
#
loop_
_entity.id
_entity.type
_entity.pdbx_description
1 polymer ?
#
loop_
_entity_poly.entity_id
_entity_poly.type
_entity_poly.pdbx_seq_one_letter_code
_entity_poly.pdbx_strand_id
1 'polypeptide(L)'
;MYYVAISIGLILALSQAILLIFLYQDKELLSFDGFKSLLGFLVGVALLAITLPSLKSVIQNDYDVINGDCTIEVGSLGHRTSATFEMIETGEQYTSFDIPELDAYGKSIPYYCKVNITKDAMFTMGYEIYDVKSRKLISKND
;
A
#
# COMPACT_ATOMS: atom_id res chain seq x y z
N MET A 1 1.34 -2.01 -5.14
CA MET A 1 0.19 -2.85 -4.73
C MET A 1 -1.09 -2.02 -4.55
N TYR A 2 -0.97 -0.84 -3.95
CA TYR A 2 -2.05 0.13 -3.79
C TYR A 2 -2.88 0.41 -5.06
N TYR A 3 -2.25 0.79 -6.18
CA TYR A 3 -2.96 1.04 -7.46
C TYR A 3 -3.65 -0.20 -8.04
N VAL A 4 -3.13 -1.40 -7.77
CA VAL A 4 -3.75 -2.66 -8.20
C VAL A 4 -5.03 -2.91 -7.40
N ALA A 5 -5.01 -2.68 -6.08
CA ALA A 5 -6.19 -2.80 -5.23
C ALA A 5 -7.30 -1.83 -5.63
N ILE A 6 -6.96 -0.57 -5.94
CA ILE A 6 -7.91 0.41 -6.48
C ILE A 6 -8.50 -0.07 -7.80
N SER A 7 -7.65 -0.52 -8.73
CA SER A 7 -8.08 -0.98 -10.05
C SER A 7 -9.06 -2.15 -9.94
N ILE A 8 -8.77 -3.13 -9.07
CA ILE A 8 -9.66 -4.27 -8.80
C ILE A 8 -10.98 -3.79 -8.18
N GLY A 9 -10.92 -2.93 -7.15
CA GLY A 9 -12.13 -2.40 -6.51
C GLY A 9 -13.02 -1.64 -7.50
N LEU A 10 -12.43 -0.89 -8.42
CA LEU A 10 -13.13 -0.09 -9.42
C LEU A 10 -13.79 -0.96 -10.49
N ILE A 11 -13.07 -1.96 -11.02
CA ILE A 11 -13.63 -2.93 -11.96
C ILE A 11 -14.78 -3.72 -11.31
N LEU A 12 -14.61 -4.13 -10.05
CA LEU A 12 -15.61 -4.91 -9.34
C LEU A 12 -16.87 -4.07 -9.04
N ALA A 13 -16.72 -2.82 -8.60
CA ALA A 13 -17.85 -1.92 -8.39
C ALA A 13 -18.60 -1.61 -9.69
N LEU A 14 -17.89 -1.31 -10.79
CA LEU A 14 -18.52 -0.99 -12.08
C LEU A 14 -19.24 -2.20 -12.69
N SER A 15 -18.59 -3.37 -12.68
CA SER A 15 -19.20 -4.60 -13.22
C SER A 15 -20.47 -5.00 -12.47
N GLN A 16 -20.48 -4.92 -11.13
CA GLN A 16 -21.66 -5.21 -10.32
C GLN A 16 -22.74 -4.13 -10.46
N ALA A 17 -22.37 -2.86 -10.64
CA ALA A 17 -23.34 -1.80 -10.93
C ALA A 17 -24.10 -2.06 -12.23
N ILE A 18 -23.39 -2.49 -13.28
CA ILE A 18 -24.00 -2.84 -14.57
C ILE A 18 -24.95 -4.03 -14.41
N LEU A 19 -24.55 -5.08 -13.71
CA LEU A 19 -25.42 -6.24 -13.45
C LEU A 19 -26.69 -5.87 -12.67
N LEU A 20 -26.57 -5.02 -11.64
CA LEU A 20 -27.70 -4.51 -10.89
C LEU A 20 -28.69 -3.72 -11.76
N ILE A 21 -28.19 -2.96 -12.75
CA ILE A 21 -29.06 -2.23 -13.70
C ILE A 21 -29.85 -3.21 -14.56
N PHE A 22 -29.22 -4.27 -15.09
CA PHE A 22 -29.93 -5.30 -15.87
C PHE A 22 -30.98 -6.04 -15.02
N LEU A 23 -30.59 -6.49 -13.81
CA LEU A 23 -31.50 -7.15 -12.85
C LEU A 23 -32.68 -6.25 -12.44
N TYR A 24 -32.49 -4.94 -12.41
CA TYR A 24 -33.57 -3.97 -12.15
C TYR A 24 -34.56 -3.91 -13.32
N GLN A 25 -34.07 -3.90 -14.57
CA GLN A 25 -34.94 -3.90 -15.75
C GLN A 25 -35.77 -5.17 -15.86
N ASP A 26 -35.17 -6.32 -15.56
CA ASP A 26 -35.84 -7.63 -15.58
C ASP A 26 -36.74 -7.87 -14.35
N LYS A 27 -36.80 -6.91 -13.40
CA LYS A 27 -37.54 -7.01 -12.12
C LYS A 27 -37.13 -8.19 -11.23
N GLU A 28 -35.96 -8.76 -11.47
CA GLU A 28 -35.39 -9.87 -10.71
C GLU A 28 -34.53 -9.40 -9.54
N LEU A 29 -34.65 -8.13 -9.14
CA LEU A 29 -33.85 -7.54 -8.07
C LEU A 29 -34.02 -8.25 -6.70
N LEU A 30 -35.20 -8.83 -6.46
CA LEU A 30 -35.54 -9.58 -5.24
C LEU A 30 -35.14 -11.06 -5.32
N SER A 31 -34.52 -11.49 -6.43
CA SER A 31 -33.99 -12.85 -6.57
C SER A 31 -32.72 -13.04 -5.75
N PHE A 32 -32.32 -14.31 -5.56
CA PHE A 32 -31.06 -14.67 -4.93
C PHE A 32 -29.85 -14.07 -5.67
N ASP A 33 -29.94 -13.97 -7.00
CA ASP A 33 -28.89 -13.38 -7.84
C ASP A 33 -28.81 -11.86 -7.68
N GLY A 34 -29.97 -11.20 -7.50
CA GLY A 34 -30.06 -9.78 -7.13
C GLY A 34 -29.37 -9.48 -5.81
N PHE A 35 -29.65 -10.28 -4.77
CA PHE A 35 -28.99 -10.14 -3.46
C PHE A 35 -27.48 -10.36 -3.55
N LYS A 36 -27.04 -11.38 -4.30
CA LYS A 36 -25.61 -11.69 -4.49
C LYS A 36 -24.88 -10.55 -5.22
N SER A 37 -25.49 -9.98 -6.25
CA SER A 37 -24.91 -8.84 -6.99
C SER A 37 -24.84 -7.58 -6.12
N LEU A 38 -25.87 -7.33 -5.31
CA LEU A 38 -25.89 -6.21 -4.36
C LEU A 38 -24.78 -6.33 -3.30
N LEU A 39 -24.59 -7.54 -2.76
CA LEU A 39 -23.51 -7.82 -1.83
C LEU A 39 -22.13 -7.61 -2.49
N GLY A 40 -21.96 -8.10 -3.72
CA GLY A 40 -20.74 -7.91 -4.50
C GLY A 40 -20.44 -6.43 -4.77
N PHE A 41 -21.47 -5.65 -5.11
CA PHE A 41 -21.35 -4.20 -5.28
C PHE A 41 -20.90 -3.51 -3.99
N LEU A 42 -21.53 -3.83 -2.85
CA LEU A 42 -21.16 -3.27 -1.55
C LEU A 42 -19.71 -3.61 -1.16
N VAL A 43 -19.24 -4.83 -1.46
CA VAL A 43 -17.84 -5.23 -1.23
C VAL A 43 -16.90 -4.41 -2.12
N GLY A 44 -17.23 -4.21 -3.40
CA GLY A 44 -16.45 -3.34 -4.29
C GLY A 44 -16.36 -1.90 -3.79
N VAL A 45 -17.48 -1.34 -3.33
CA VAL A 45 -17.53 0.00 -2.74
C VAL A 45 -16.74 0.07 -1.43
N ALA A 46 -16.82 -0.95 -0.56
CA ALA A 46 -16.05 -0.98 0.68
C ALA A 46 -14.53 -1.04 0.41
N LEU A 47 -14.09 -1.84 -0.56
CA LEU A 47 -12.69 -1.87 -1.00
C LEU A 47 -12.22 -0.51 -1.52
N LEU A 48 -13.05 0.17 -2.30
CA LEU A 48 -12.79 1.54 -2.74
C LEU A 48 -12.76 2.52 -1.56
N ALA A 49 -13.68 2.40 -0.61
CA ALA A 49 -13.76 3.29 0.56
C ALA A 49 -12.56 3.16 1.50
N ILE A 50 -11.95 1.97 1.61
CA ILE A 50 -10.72 1.76 2.38
C ILE A 50 -9.51 2.34 1.62
N THR A 51 -9.51 2.27 0.29
CA THR A 51 -8.39 2.76 -0.54
C THR A 51 -8.50 4.26 -0.88
N LEU A 52 -9.69 4.86 -0.79
CA LEU A 52 -9.97 6.27 -1.09
C LEU A 52 -9.26 7.28 -0.18
N PRO A 53 -9.19 7.09 1.16
CA PRO A 53 -8.43 7.97 2.05
C PRO A 53 -6.96 8.08 1.64
N SER A 54 -6.34 6.96 1.26
CA SER A 54 -4.98 6.91 0.72
C SER A 54 -4.90 7.55 -0.67
N LEU A 55 -5.99 7.57 -1.46
CA LEU A 55 -6.00 8.12 -2.84
C LEU A 55 -6.03 9.64 -2.76
N LYS A 56 -6.80 10.16 -1.80
CA LYS A 56 -6.82 11.58 -1.49
C LYS A 56 -5.43 12.06 -1.07
N SER A 57 -4.73 11.32 -0.20
CA SER A 57 -3.36 11.67 0.21
C SER A 57 -2.37 11.64 -0.96
N VAL A 58 -2.47 10.65 -1.86
CA VAL A 58 -1.65 10.56 -3.08
C VAL A 58 -1.94 11.72 -4.05
N ILE A 59 -3.21 12.01 -4.32
CA ILE A 59 -3.60 13.11 -5.25
C ILE A 59 -3.22 14.47 -4.68
N GLN A 60 -3.29 14.65 -3.36
CA GLN A 60 -2.90 15.90 -2.69
C GLN A 60 -1.38 16.01 -2.48
N ASN A 61 -0.57 15.02 -2.88
CA ASN A 61 0.87 14.93 -2.59
C ASN A 61 1.19 15.12 -1.10
N ASP A 62 0.28 14.69 -0.23
CA ASP A 62 0.31 14.94 1.21
C ASP A 62 0.81 13.67 1.89
N TYR A 63 2.09 13.35 1.66
CA TYR A 63 2.79 12.20 2.22
C TYR A 63 3.39 12.56 3.58
N ASP A 64 3.26 11.67 4.57
CA ASP A 64 4.04 11.81 5.79
C ASP A 64 5.40 11.16 5.54
N VAL A 65 6.45 11.98 5.65
CA VAL A 65 7.83 11.54 5.54
C VAL A 65 8.31 11.19 6.92
N ILE A 66 8.41 9.89 7.20
CA ILE A 66 9.03 9.41 8.42
C ILE A 66 10.53 9.35 8.17
N ASN A 67 11.30 10.04 8.99
CA ASN A 67 12.74 10.10 8.86
C ASN A 67 13.40 9.78 10.20
N GLY A 68 14.57 9.14 10.15
CA GLY A 68 15.23 8.69 11.35
C GLY A 68 16.22 7.57 11.09
N ASP A 69 16.92 7.18 12.15
CA ASP A 69 17.80 6.03 12.08
C ASP A 69 16.96 4.74 12.00
N CYS A 70 17.32 3.86 11.09
CA CYS A 70 16.59 2.65 10.74
C CYS A 70 17.56 1.47 10.61
N THR A 71 17.05 0.26 10.74
CA THR A 71 17.75 -0.96 10.34
C THR A 71 16.97 -1.65 9.23
N ILE A 72 17.69 -2.32 8.34
CA ILE A 72 17.09 -2.92 7.14
C ILE A 72 17.36 -4.41 7.15
N GLU A 73 16.29 -5.20 7.14
CA GLU A 73 16.36 -6.65 7.04
C GLU A 73 15.81 -7.11 5.70
N VAL A 74 16.52 -8.02 5.03
CA VAL A 74 16.02 -8.66 3.81
C VAL A 74 15.49 -10.03 4.17
N GLY A 75 14.21 -10.25 3.88
CA GLY A 75 13.50 -11.48 4.15
C GLY A 75 12.73 -11.97 2.93
N SER A 76 11.95 -13.02 3.15
CA SER A 76 11.00 -13.55 2.17
C SER A 76 9.58 -13.34 2.70
N LEU A 77 8.80 -12.48 2.05
CA LEU A 77 7.36 -12.39 2.26
C LEU A 77 6.64 -13.20 1.17
N GLY A 78 6.19 -14.40 1.53
CA GLY A 78 5.54 -15.33 0.60
C GLY A 78 6.52 -15.87 -0.45
N HIS A 79 6.26 -15.60 -1.74
CA HIS A 79 7.12 -16.00 -2.88
C HIS A 79 8.07 -14.90 -3.36
N ARG A 80 8.09 -13.73 -2.70
CA ARG A 80 8.92 -12.60 -3.08
C ARG A 80 9.86 -12.23 -1.94
N THR A 81 11.08 -11.88 -2.30
CA THR A 81 12.01 -11.21 -1.39
C THR A 81 11.53 -9.79 -1.11
N SER A 82 11.72 -9.34 0.12
CA SER A 82 11.27 -8.04 0.61
C SER A 82 12.31 -7.45 1.57
N ALA A 83 12.39 -6.14 1.64
CA ALA A 83 13.17 -5.40 2.61
C ALA A 83 12.24 -4.78 3.67
N THR A 84 12.52 -5.03 4.94
CA THR A 84 11.81 -4.45 6.07
C THR A 84 12.70 -3.39 6.71
N PHE A 85 12.19 -2.17 6.77
CA PHE A 85 12.79 -1.02 7.42
C PHE A 85 12.21 -0.89 8.83
N GLU A 86 13.03 -1.07 9.85
CA GLU A 86 12.64 -0.90 11.26
C GLU A 86 13.23 0.41 11.79
N MET A 87 12.37 1.37 12.13
CA MET A 87 12.76 2.65 12.70
C MET A 87 13.22 2.46 14.14
N ILE A 88 14.44 2.88 14.47
CA ILE A 88 15.04 2.63 15.79
C ILE A 88 14.32 3.40 16.90
N GLU A 89 13.90 4.64 16.60
CA GLU A 89 13.27 5.52 17.61
C GLU A 89 11.83 5.11 17.94
N THR A 90 11.04 4.72 16.93
CA THR A 90 9.61 4.41 17.10
C THR A 90 9.32 2.91 17.18
N GLY A 91 10.26 2.05 16.72
CA GLY A 91 10.05 0.62 16.56
C GLY A 91 9.10 0.26 15.42
N GLU A 92 8.69 1.23 14.61
CA GLU A 92 7.77 1.01 13.50
C GLU A 92 8.47 0.30 12.33
N GLN A 93 7.75 -0.61 11.69
CA GLN A 93 8.27 -1.42 10.60
C GLN A 93 7.53 -1.13 9.30
N TYR A 94 8.31 -0.88 8.24
CA TYR A 94 7.81 -0.61 6.90
C TYR A 94 8.38 -1.63 5.94
N THR A 95 7.54 -2.28 5.14
CA THR A 95 7.98 -3.33 4.21
C THR A 95 7.92 -2.83 2.78
N SER A 96 9.04 -2.97 2.07
CA SER A 96 9.13 -2.80 0.62
C SER A 96 9.39 -4.13 -0.06
N PHE A 97 8.81 -4.35 -1.24
CA PHE A 97 9.11 -5.50 -2.08
C PHE A 97 10.28 -5.27 -3.03
N ASP A 98 10.82 -4.05 -3.02
CA ASP A 98 12.06 -3.70 -3.67
C ASP A 98 13.21 -3.79 -2.67
N ILE A 99 14.29 -4.47 -3.05
CA ILE A 99 15.45 -4.68 -2.18
C ILE A 99 16.48 -3.61 -2.49
N PRO A 100 16.77 -2.69 -1.56
CA PRO A 100 17.76 -1.65 -1.79
C PRO A 100 19.15 -2.27 -1.89
N GLU A 101 19.93 -1.96 -2.93
CA GLU A 101 21.32 -2.40 -3.01
C GLU A 101 22.19 -1.73 -1.92
N LEU A 102 22.49 -2.47 -0.87
CA LEU A 102 23.32 -2.03 0.27
C LEU A 102 24.51 -2.95 0.49
N ASP A 103 25.60 -2.40 1.03
CA ASP A 103 26.81 -3.15 1.36
C ASP A 103 26.58 -4.19 2.46
N ALA A 104 25.61 -3.95 3.35
CA ALA A 104 25.26 -4.87 4.43
C ALA A 104 23.84 -4.65 4.99
N TYR A 105 23.23 -5.73 5.49
CA TYR A 105 21.88 -5.73 6.09
C TYR A 105 21.91 -6.31 7.52
N GLY A 106 20.89 -5.99 8.30
CA GLY A 106 20.63 -6.57 9.63
C GLY A 106 20.40 -5.54 10.74
N LYS A 107 19.77 -5.98 11.83
CA LYS A 107 19.45 -5.17 13.03
C LYS A 107 20.65 -4.48 13.69
N SER A 108 21.88 -4.91 13.39
CA SER A 108 23.11 -4.31 13.94
C SER A 108 23.71 -3.21 13.05
N ILE A 109 23.12 -2.94 11.88
CA ILE A 109 23.66 -2.00 10.89
C ILE A 109 22.66 -0.85 10.69
N PRO A 110 22.84 0.28 11.40
CA PRO A 110 21.96 1.41 11.27
C PRO A 110 22.25 2.18 9.97
N TYR A 111 21.18 2.61 9.32
CA TYR A 111 21.14 3.56 8.21
C TYR A 111 20.29 4.76 8.63
N TYR A 112 20.37 5.87 7.89
CA TYR A 112 19.36 6.92 8.02
C TYR A 112 18.35 6.76 6.89
N CYS A 113 17.11 6.48 7.24
CA CYS A 113 16.03 6.29 6.28
C CYS A 113 15.13 7.51 6.24
N LYS A 114 14.58 7.78 5.05
CA LYS A 114 13.33 8.49 4.89
C LYS A 114 12.37 7.56 4.19
N VAL A 115 11.30 7.19 4.86
CA VAL A 115 10.25 6.34 4.30
C VAL A 115 9.04 7.22 4.03
N ASN A 116 8.63 7.26 2.77
CA ASN A 116 7.42 7.96 2.37
C ASN A 116 6.25 7.02 2.58
N ILE A 117 5.39 7.35 3.54
CA ILE A 117 4.18 6.58 3.81
C ILE A 117 2.94 7.40 3.47
N THR A 118 1.85 6.69 3.18
CA THR A 118 0.54 7.33 3.16
C THR A 118 0.14 7.77 4.58
N LYS A 119 -0.65 8.84 4.71
CA LYS A 119 -1.13 9.38 6.00
C LYS A 119 -1.88 8.38 6.89
N ASP A 120 -2.45 7.33 6.30
CA ASP A 120 -3.07 6.21 7.01
C ASP A 120 -2.05 5.15 7.47
N ALA A 121 -0.75 5.39 7.24
CA ALA A 121 0.39 4.49 7.51
C ALA A 121 0.26 3.08 6.91
N MET A 122 -0.70 2.86 6.02
CA MET A 122 -1.01 1.54 5.47
C MET A 122 -0.09 1.13 4.33
N PHE A 123 0.50 2.10 3.61
CA PHE A 123 1.29 1.81 2.42
C PHE A 123 2.58 2.63 2.37
N THR A 124 3.71 1.93 2.26
CA THR A 124 4.99 2.52 1.86
C THR A 124 4.92 2.86 0.37
N MET A 125 5.11 4.14 0.06
CA MET A 125 5.11 4.66 -1.30
C MET A 125 6.51 4.66 -1.90
N GLY A 126 7.51 4.98 -1.08
CA GLY A 126 8.91 5.02 -1.52
C GLY A 126 9.83 5.12 -0.31
N TYR A 127 11.13 5.08 -0.57
CA TYR A 127 12.14 5.21 0.46
C TYR A 127 13.41 5.86 -0.07
N GLU A 128 14.14 6.54 0.81
CA GLU A 128 15.50 7.03 0.59
C GLU A 128 16.39 6.54 1.73
N ILE A 129 17.55 5.99 1.41
CA ILE A 129 18.51 5.44 2.37
C ILE A 129 19.80 6.24 2.26
N TYR A 130 20.29 6.66 3.40
CA TYR A 130 21.49 7.47 3.54
C TYR A 130 22.48 6.79 4.49
N ASP A 131 23.77 7.05 4.26
CA ASP A 131 24.82 6.70 5.21
C ASP A 131 24.64 7.50 6.51
N VAL A 132 24.64 6.84 7.67
CA VAL A 132 24.39 7.48 8.97
C VAL A 132 25.38 8.61 9.26
N LYS A 133 26.65 8.40 8.91
CA LYS A 133 27.76 9.30 9.27
C LYS A 133 27.88 10.47 8.31
N SER A 134 27.91 10.18 7.01
CA SER A 134 28.17 11.16 5.95
C SER A 134 26.90 11.78 5.38
N ARG A 135 25.72 11.20 5.67
CA ARG A 135 24.41 11.61 5.11
C ARG A 135 24.40 11.62 3.58
N LYS A 136 25.29 10.88 2.94
CA LYS A 136 25.27 10.66 1.49
C LYS A 136 24.16 9.70 1.15
N LEU A 137 23.40 10.02 0.10
CA LEU A 137 22.38 9.15 -0.45
C LEU A 137 23.05 7.87 -0.98
N ILE A 138 22.58 6.71 -0.53
CA ILE A 138 23.05 5.39 -0.95
C ILE A 138 22.09 4.82 -1.99
N SER A 139 20.80 4.81 -1.66
CA SER A 139 19.76 4.23 -2.51
C SER A 139 18.45 4.98 -2.33
N LYS A 140 17.62 4.99 -3.37
CA LYS A 140 16.26 5.52 -3.31
C LYS A 140 15.33 4.76 -4.25
N ASN A 141 14.06 4.73 -3.88
CA ASN A 141 12.98 4.24 -4.71
C ASN A 141 11.77 5.18 -4.57
N ASP A 142 11.20 5.58 -5.71
CA ASP A 142 10.15 6.58 -5.86
C ASP A 142 8.80 5.93 -6.22
#